data_AF-A0A552FDT4-F1
#
_entry.id   AF-A0A552FDT4-F1
#
_cell.length_a   1.000
_cell.length_b   1.000
_cell.length_c   1.000
_cell.angle_alpha   90.00
_cell.angle_beta   90.00
_cell.angle_gamma   90.00
#
_symmetry.space_group_name_H-M   'P 1'
#
loop_
_entity.id
_entity.type
_entity.pdbx_description
1 polymer ?
#
loop_
_entity_poly.entity_id
_entity_poly.type
_entity_poly.pdbx_seq_one_letter_code
_entity_poly.pdbx_strand_id
1 'polypeptide(L)'
;MTNLPTLNLVKKLSYHNSSLKYVLLFLSLIVWIIIPIIGIFPLLLFIHFNLNSKKNKISVLNLSILVLIAVTTAIFTSSQNIISDTAVYVTNYEKLGRYSPFELAHGKGVEFILPLLSYPIYIISNGSKYSFLFCWSLFINLATIYIAIKLSRENFALILFYTIANPTFFIQIFLMRQFIASTFVLLAIVNLESEIATWGFYVISIFTHFTSIMYLPIIIWGIKGTNWIRKLFSIFTNNLVFKILVLFLLISALAISIQYGALLKFFDLFKGTEALYAKSRYWAAENKDTGLGIGRTRIVEFLTIFLINSFMLKKNHQSPRDKNRDLIMSIIFTYLFLMCLLTNNVGGYFSLRIGLLLVGFSGIFYYQLLNKKWKIPGLKNIFIAISIIAVFLRFFYFLYNQGKGELYYLNGQPFENSILEYIKLAYESFTNDVQIERFR
;
A
#
# COMPACT_ATOMS: atom_id res chain seq x y z
N MET A 1 35.64 -40.17 -6.01
CA MET A 1 35.00 -38.84 -5.97
C MET A 1 34.39 -38.57 -7.34
N THR A 2 33.08 -38.74 -7.44
CA THR A 2 32.31 -38.59 -8.68
C THR A 2 32.05 -37.11 -8.96
N ASN A 3 32.51 -36.63 -10.11
CA ASN A 3 32.20 -35.30 -10.63
C ASN A 3 30.70 -35.19 -10.92
N LEU A 4 29.96 -34.54 -10.03
CA LEU A 4 28.62 -34.05 -10.32
C LEU A 4 28.74 -32.87 -11.30
N PRO A 5 28.19 -32.96 -12.52
CA PRO A 5 28.13 -31.82 -13.41
C PRO A 5 27.16 -30.82 -12.79
N THR A 6 27.69 -29.70 -12.32
CA THR A 6 26.87 -28.55 -11.94
C THR A 6 26.12 -28.10 -13.17
N LEU A 7 24.80 -28.32 -13.15
CA LEU A 7 23.83 -27.87 -14.13
C LEU A 7 24.08 -26.38 -14.42
N ASN A 8 24.78 -26.08 -15.51
CA ASN A 8 25.09 -24.75 -16.02
C ASN A 8 23.83 -24.13 -16.68
N LEU A 9 22.65 -24.30 -16.05
CA LEU A 9 21.35 -23.94 -16.63
C LEU A 9 21.06 -22.43 -16.61
N VAL A 10 21.99 -21.62 -16.10
CA VAL A 10 21.79 -20.16 -15.90
C VAL A 10 22.81 -19.31 -16.63
N LYS A 11 23.83 -19.91 -17.27
CA LYS A 11 24.74 -19.16 -18.15
C LYS A 11 24.09 -19.00 -19.53
N LYS A 12 23.55 -17.80 -19.79
CA LYS A 12 23.04 -17.33 -21.08
C LYS A 12 21.74 -17.97 -21.58
N LEU A 13 20.65 -17.83 -20.82
CA LEU A 13 19.39 -17.44 -21.46
C LEU A 13 19.58 -15.98 -21.91
N SER A 14 20.22 -15.81 -23.06
CA SER A 14 20.36 -14.50 -23.68
C SER A 14 18.94 -13.98 -23.93
N TYR A 15 18.57 -12.93 -23.21
CA TYR A 15 17.32 -12.17 -23.29
C TYR A 15 17.19 -11.44 -24.65
N HIS A 16 17.27 -12.19 -25.74
CA HIS A 16 17.28 -11.70 -27.12
C HIS A 16 16.40 -12.52 -28.08
N ASN A 17 15.38 -13.21 -27.57
CA ASN A 17 14.22 -13.53 -28.42
C ASN A 17 13.16 -12.44 -28.20
N SER A 18 13.17 -11.44 -29.08
CA SER A 18 12.14 -10.39 -29.15
C SER A 18 10.73 -11.00 -29.16
N SER A 19 10.56 -12.14 -29.85
CA SER A 19 9.31 -12.90 -29.96
C SER A 19 8.76 -13.39 -28.62
N LEU A 20 9.59 -13.90 -27.71
CA LEU A 20 9.14 -14.49 -26.45
C LEU A 20 8.51 -13.45 -25.50
N LYS A 21 8.96 -12.19 -25.59
CA LYS A 21 8.36 -11.09 -24.85
C LYS A 21 6.93 -10.79 -25.33
N TYR A 22 6.69 -10.86 -26.63
CA TYR A 22 5.35 -10.65 -27.21
C TYR A 22 4.43 -11.84 -26.95
N VAL A 23 4.95 -13.07 -26.91
CA VAL A 23 4.19 -14.24 -26.44
C VAL A 23 3.77 -14.06 -24.99
N LEU A 24 4.68 -13.61 -24.12
CA LEU A 24 4.35 -13.30 -22.73
C LEU A 24 3.27 -12.22 -22.64
N LEU A 25 3.40 -11.12 -23.39
CA LEU A 25 2.38 -10.07 -23.43
C LEU A 25 1.02 -10.60 -23.87
N PHE A 26 0.99 -11.41 -24.93
CA PHE A 26 -0.24 -12.00 -25.45
C PHE A 26 -0.93 -12.90 -24.41
N LEU A 27 -0.17 -13.78 -23.75
CA LEU A 27 -0.68 -14.60 -22.65
C LEU A 27 -1.19 -13.74 -21.48
N SER A 28 -0.44 -12.69 -21.11
CA SER A 28 -0.85 -11.75 -20.07
C SER A 28 -2.18 -11.07 -20.41
N LEU A 29 -2.38 -10.68 -21.68
CA LEU A 29 -3.62 -10.07 -22.15
C LEU A 29 -4.78 -11.06 -22.16
N ILE A 30 -4.56 -12.33 -22.53
CA ILE A 30 -5.61 -13.37 -22.43
C ILE A 30 -6.08 -13.52 -20.99
N VAL A 31 -5.15 -13.65 -20.04
CA VAL A 31 -5.50 -13.77 -18.62
C VAL A 31 -6.24 -12.52 -18.15
N TRP A 32 -5.82 -11.34 -18.60
CA TRP A 32 -6.50 -10.08 -18.28
C TRP A 32 -7.89 -9.95 -18.90
N ILE A 33 -8.12 -10.48 -20.09
CA ILE A 33 -9.45 -10.49 -20.71
C ILE A 33 -10.41 -11.38 -19.90
N ILE A 34 -9.95 -12.57 -19.48
CA ILE A 34 -10.78 -13.55 -18.76
C ILE A 34 -11.00 -13.12 -17.30
N ILE A 35 -9.93 -12.72 -16.59
CA ILE A 35 -9.96 -12.34 -15.18
C ILE A 35 -9.08 -11.10 -14.98
N PRO A 36 -9.60 -9.88 -15.21
CA PRO A 36 -8.81 -8.65 -15.26
C PRO A 36 -7.91 -8.44 -14.05
N ILE A 37 -8.41 -8.68 -12.83
CA ILE A 37 -7.64 -8.48 -11.60
C ILE A 37 -6.44 -9.44 -11.47
N ILE A 38 -6.55 -10.67 -11.99
CA ILE A 38 -5.44 -11.64 -12.02
C ILE A 38 -4.47 -11.30 -13.16
N GLY A 39 -4.97 -10.84 -14.31
CA GLY A 39 -4.16 -10.49 -15.47
C GLY A 39 -3.15 -9.36 -15.24
N ILE A 40 -3.34 -8.55 -14.20
CA ILE A 40 -2.37 -7.52 -13.78
C ILE A 40 -0.98 -8.10 -13.51
N PHE A 41 -0.90 -9.26 -12.84
CA PHE A 41 0.38 -9.84 -12.42
C PHE A 41 1.28 -10.26 -13.59
N PRO A 42 0.81 -11.05 -14.57
CA PRO A 42 1.62 -11.37 -15.74
C PRO A 42 1.89 -10.13 -16.62
N LEU A 43 1.01 -9.11 -16.64
CA LEU A 43 1.30 -7.81 -17.28
C LEU A 43 2.45 -7.06 -16.60
N LEU A 44 2.49 -7.03 -15.26
CA LEU A 44 3.61 -6.45 -14.50
C LEU A 44 4.91 -7.20 -14.73
N LEU A 45 4.88 -8.54 -14.79
CA LEU A 45 6.05 -9.34 -15.14
C LEU A 45 6.54 -9.05 -16.55
N PHE A 46 5.64 -8.90 -17.53
CA PHE A 46 6.00 -8.45 -18.87
C PHE A 46 6.71 -7.10 -18.82
N ILE A 47 6.17 -6.10 -18.11
CA ILE A 47 6.83 -4.79 -17.97
C ILE A 47 8.23 -4.98 -17.38
N HIS A 48 8.38 -5.76 -16.30
CA HIS A 48 9.67 -6.01 -15.67
C HIS A 48 10.71 -6.58 -16.65
N PHE A 49 10.33 -7.58 -17.47
CA PHE A 49 11.22 -8.18 -18.46
C PHE A 49 11.42 -7.33 -19.73
N ASN A 50 10.49 -6.43 -20.02
CA ASN A 50 10.56 -5.52 -21.17
C ASN A 50 11.32 -4.22 -20.85
N LEU A 51 11.64 -3.95 -19.59
CA LEU A 51 12.44 -2.78 -19.21
C LEU A 51 13.87 -2.90 -19.75
N ASN A 52 14.27 -1.89 -20.53
CA ASN A 52 15.63 -1.75 -21.00
C ASN A 52 16.40 -0.85 -20.03
N SER A 53 17.14 -1.45 -19.10
CA SER A 53 17.93 -0.72 -18.09
C SER A 53 18.93 0.27 -18.68
N LYS A 54 19.32 0.10 -19.96
CA LYS A 54 20.30 0.97 -20.63
C LYS A 54 19.72 2.29 -21.17
N LYS A 55 18.41 2.39 -21.42
CA LYS A 55 17.82 3.55 -22.14
C LYS A 55 17.14 4.59 -21.25
N ASN A 56 17.10 4.40 -19.93
CA ASN A 56 16.52 5.35 -18.95
C ASN A 56 15.10 5.87 -19.27
N LYS A 57 14.37 5.23 -20.19
CA LYS A 57 13.03 5.64 -20.67
C LYS A 57 12.07 4.45 -20.58
N ILE A 58 10.88 4.73 -20.06
CA ILE A 58 9.74 3.80 -20.10
C ILE A 58 9.14 3.89 -21.50
N SER A 59 8.92 2.74 -22.16
CA SER A 59 8.29 2.72 -23.48
C SER A 59 6.82 3.10 -23.40
N VAL A 60 6.27 3.64 -24.50
CA VAL A 60 4.84 3.96 -24.60
C VAL A 60 3.98 2.74 -24.29
N LEU A 61 4.34 1.55 -24.80
CA LEU A 61 3.65 0.29 -24.51
C LEU A 61 3.60 -0.02 -23.01
N ASN A 62 4.73 0.09 -22.30
CA ASN A 62 4.75 -0.16 -20.85
C ASN A 62 3.93 0.89 -20.10
N LEU A 63 3.92 2.15 -20.56
CA LEU A 63 3.09 3.20 -19.98
C LEU A 63 1.59 2.90 -20.17
N SER A 64 1.19 2.49 -21.38
CA SER A 64 -0.20 2.10 -21.66
C SER A 64 -0.64 0.93 -20.78
N ILE A 65 0.21 -0.09 -20.59
CA ILE A 65 -0.09 -1.21 -19.68
C ILE A 65 -0.19 -0.74 -18.23
N LEU A 66 0.66 0.19 -17.78
CA LEU A 66 0.55 0.75 -16.43
C LEU A 66 -0.77 1.51 -16.21
N VAL A 67 -1.21 2.29 -17.20
CA VAL A 67 -2.52 2.96 -17.16
C VAL A 67 -3.64 1.93 -17.14
N LEU A 68 -3.56 0.88 -17.96
CA LEU A 68 -4.52 -0.24 -17.96
C LEU A 68 -4.62 -0.90 -16.58
N ILE A 69 -3.49 -1.16 -15.94
CA ILE A 69 -3.43 -1.72 -14.59
C ILE A 69 -4.12 -0.78 -13.60
N ALA A 70 -3.81 0.53 -13.64
CA ALA A 70 -4.41 1.52 -12.76
C ALA A 70 -5.94 1.63 -12.92
N VAL A 71 -6.43 1.57 -14.15
CA VAL A 71 -7.88 1.58 -14.44
C VAL A 71 -8.53 0.28 -13.96
N THR A 72 -7.90 -0.88 -14.21
CA THR A 72 -8.42 -2.18 -13.78
C THR A 72 -8.53 -2.28 -12.25
N THR A 73 -7.48 -1.89 -11.53
CA THR A 73 -7.55 -1.82 -10.06
C THR A 73 -8.53 -0.76 -9.58
N ALA A 74 -8.67 0.35 -10.32
CA ALA A 74 -9.61 1.39 -9.96
C ALA A 74 -11.07 0.89 -10.00
N ILE A 75 -11.48 0.27 -11.10
CA ILE A 75 -12.81 -0.35 -11.29
C ILE A 75 -13.05 -1.42 -10.24
N PHE A 76 -12.10 -2.34 -10.05
CA PHE A 76 -12.25 -3.40 -9.06
C PHE A 76 -12.49 -2.84 -7.66
N THR A 77 -11.72 -1.83 -7.26
CA THR A 77 -11.88 -1.23 -5.93
C THR A 77 -13.16 -0.39 -5.81
N SER A 78 -13.56 0.34 -6.86
CA SER A 78 -14.81 1.11 -6.84
C SER A 78 -16.06 0.25 -6.90
N SER A 79 -15.94 -1.04 -7.25
CA SER A 79 -17.02 -2.03 -7.14
C SER A 79 -17.24 -2.56 -5.72
N GLN A 80 -16.48 -2.06 -4.73
CA GLN A 80 -16.68 -2.39 -3.33
C GLN A 80 -18.09 -2.00 -2.89
N ASN A 81 -18.74 -2.87 -2.12
CA ASN A 81 -20.01 -2.53 -1.50
C ASN A 81 -19.89 -1.31 -0.55
N ILE A 82 -20.89 -0.41 -0.59
CA ILE A 82 -20.82 0.87 0.11
C ILE A 82 -21.44 0.75 1.50
N ILE A 83 -20.59 0.57 2.50
CA ILE A 83 -20.97 0.45 3.92
C ILE A 83 -20.09 1.31 4.84
N SER A 84 -20.52 1.48 6.10
CA SER A 84 -19.73 2.07 7.19
C SER A 84 -18.99 3.38 6.82
N ASP A 85 -17.67 3.42 6.89
CA ASP A 85 -16.86 4.62 6.63
C ASP A 85 -17.01 5.10 5.15
N THR A 86 -17.15 4.20 4.17
CA THR A 86 -17.42 4.58 2.77
C THR A 86 -18.77 5.27 2.62
N ALA A 87 -19.81 4.77 3.29
CA ALA A 87 -21.13 5.39 3.26
C ALA A 87 -21.09 6.84 3.81
N VAL A 88 -20.29 7.10 4.86
CA VAL A 88 -20.07 8.45 5.39
C VAL A 88 -19.41 9.36 4.35
N TYR A 89 -18.37 8.88 3.66
CA TYR A 89 -17.69 9.66 2.62
C TYR A 89 -18.61 10.00 1.45
N VAL A 90 -19.38 9.01 0.98
CA VAL A 90 -20.34 9.19 -0.12
C VAL A 90 -21.45 10.17 0.28
N THR A 91 -22.00 10.04 1.49
CA THR A 91 -23.05 10.94 2.00
C THR A 91 -22.54 12.38 2.11
N ASN A 92 -21.30 12.58 2.54
CA ASN A 92 -20.70 13.91 2.61
C ASN A 92 -20.42 14.48 1.21
N TYR A 93 -20.03 13.63 0.26
CA TYR A 93 -19.85 14.03 -1.13
C TYR A 93 -21.16 14.50 -1.78
N GLU A 94 -22.27 13.80 -1.57
CA GLU A 94 -23.60 14.23 -2.08
C GLU A 94 -24.00 15.63 -1.58
N LYS A 95 -23.59 15.98 -0.36
CA LYS A 95 -23.89 17.26 0.28
C LYS A 95 -23.12 18.45 -0.31
N LEU A 96 -22.11 18.22 -1.16
CA LEU A 96 -21.32 19.29 -1.79
C LEU A 96 -22.15 20.20 -2.72
N GLY A 97 -23.35 19.76 -3.14
CA GLY A 97 -24.28 20.63 -3.87
C GLY A 97 -24.99 21.67 -3.01
N ARG A 98 -24.91 21.56 -1.69
CA ARG A 98 -25.61 22.46 -0.73
C ARG A 98 -24.67 23.14 0.26
N TYR A 99 -23.53 22.52 0.54
CA TYR A 99 -22.55 23.00 1.50
C TYR A 99 -21.18 23.13 0.84
N SER A 100 -20.42 24.12 1.29
CA SER A 100 -19.05 24.31 0.85
C SER A 100 -18.14 23.16 1.32
N PRO A 101 -17.02 22.90 0.63
CA PRO A 101 -16.07 21.88 1.06
C PRO A 101 -15.51 22.08 2.47
N PHE A 102 -15.45 23.32 2.95
CA PHE A 102 -14.95 23.66 4.30
C PHE A 102 -15.99 23.36 5.39
N GLU A 103 -17.28 23.50 5.09
CA GLU A 103 -18.37 23.12 6.02
C GLU A 103 -18.49 21.60 6.17
N LEU A 104 -18.14 20.86 5.12
CA LEU A 104 -18.12 19.39 5.11
C LEU A 104 -16.77 18.80 5.55
N ALA A 105 -15.85 19.64 6.02
CA ALA A 105 -14.55 19.21 6.50
C ALA A 105 -14.69 18.34 7.77
N HIS A 106 -13.91 17.26 7.81
CA HIS A 106 -13.93 16.38 8.97
C HIS A 106 -13.08 16.97 10.11
N GLY A 107 -13.17 16.38 11.31
CA GLY A 107 -12.29 16.75 12.43
C GLY A 107 -12.45 18.21 12.88
N LYS A 108 -13.69 18.69 12.98
CA LYS A 108 -14.02 20.08 13.38
C LYS A 108 -13.46 21.16 12.43
N GLY A 109 -13.50 20.92 11.11
CA GLY A 109 -13.11 21.92 10.11
C GLY A 109 -11.66 21.83 9.61
N VAL A 110 -10.85 20.93 10.18
CA VAL A 110 -9.41 20.84 9.85
C VAL A 110 -9.14 19.89 8.67
N GLU A 111 -9.93 18.83 8.51
CA GLU A 111 -9.72 17.82 7.47
C GLU A 111 -10.57 18.11 6.23
N PHE A 112 -10.22 19.18 5.52
CA PHE A 112 -10.98 19.70 4.37
C PHE A 112 -10.48 19.22 3.00
N ILE A 113 -9.32 18.56 2.92
CA ILE A 113 -8.71 18.22 1.61
C ILE A 113 -9.57 17.24 0.81
N LEU A 114 -10.14 16.21 1.46
CA LEU A 114 -11.01 15.25 0.78
C LEU A 114 -12.22 15.95 0.12
N PRO A 115 -13.08 16.70 0.84
CA PRO A 115 -14.20 17.40 0.21
C PRO A 115 -13.73 18.47 -0.78
N LEU A 116 -12.64 19.20 -0.51
CA LEU A 116 -12.12 20.25 -1.40
C LEU A 116 -11.71 19.69 -2.76
N LEU A 117 -10.94 18.60 -2.77
CA LEU A 117 -10.49 17.96 -4.00
C LEU A 117 -11.59 17.11 -4.67
N SER A 118 -12.66 16.79 -3.94
CA SER A 118 -13.83 16.10 -4.51
C SER A 118 -14.81 17.06 -5.18
N TYR A 119 -14.76 18.36 -4.89
CA TYR A 119 -15.67 19.34 -5.45
C TYR A 119 -15.60 19.46 -6.99
N PRO A 120 -14.41 19.47 -7.63
CA PRO A 120 -14.34 19.40 -9.10
C PRO A 120 -14.96 18.11 -9.66
N ILE A 121 -14.77 16.98 -8.98
CA ILE A 121 -15.39 15.70 -9.40
C ILE A 121 -16.91 15.85 -9.34
N TYR A 122 -17.45 16.41 -8.26
CA TYR A 122 -18.88 16.69 -8.10
C TYR A 122 -19.46 17.51 -9.24
N ILE A 123 -18.80 18.61 -9.63
CA ILE A 123 -19.26 19.46 -10.72
C ILE A 123 -19.27 18.70 -12.05
N ILE A 124 -18.18 18.00 -12.36
CA ILE A 124 -18.01 17.33 -13.67
C ILE A 124 -18.93 16.11 -13.79
N SER A 125 -19.14 15.37 -12.70
CA SER A 125 -19.94 14.14 -12.67
C SER A 125 -21.41 14.35 -12.29
N ASN A 126 -21.83 15.60 -12.09
CA ASN A 126 -23.14 15.94 -11.55
C ASN A 126 -23.48 15.18 -10.24
N GLY A 127 -22.48 15.02 -9.37
CA GLY A 127 -22.62 14.36 -8.08
C GLY A 127 -22.69 12.82 -8.10
N SER A 128 -22.31 12.16 -9.20
CA SER A 128 -22.24 10.69 -9.27
C SER A 128 -21.31 10.11 -8.19
N LYS A 129 -21.85 9.23 -7.35
CA LYS A 129 -21.13 8.52 -6.28
C LYS A 129 -20.06 7.60 -6.85
N TYR A 130 -20.39 6.88 -7.93
CA TYR A 130 -19.42 5.99 -8.57
C TYR A 130 -18.23 6.78 -9.10
N SER A 131 -18.46 7.94 -9.71
CA SER A 131 -17.40 8.82 -10.18
C SER A 131 -16.48 9.26 -9.04
N PHE A 132 -17.04 9.61 -7.88
CA PHE A 132 -16.27 9.93 -6.68
C PHE A 132 -15.37 8.77 -6.22
N LEU A 133 -15.94 7.56 -6.10
CA LEU A 133 -15.17 6.37 -5.69
C LEU A 133 -14.09 6.02 -6.72
N PHE A 134 -14.46 6.00 -8.01
CA PHE A 134 -13.56 5.67 -9.11
C PHE A 134 -12.39 6.67 -9.21
N CYS A 135 -12.65 7.98 -9.14
CA CYS A 135 -11.61 9.00 -9.25
C CYS A 135 -10.59 8.93 -8.11
N TRP A 136 -11.04 8.72 -6.86
CA TRP A 136 -10.10 8.56 -5.74
C TRP A 136 -9.32 7.25 -5.83
N SER A 137 -9.99 6.17 -6.22
CA SER A 137 -9.36 4.89 -6.49
C SER A 137 -8.27 5.03 -7.57
N LEU A 138 -8.58 5.72 -8.66
CA LEU A 138 -7.65 5.98 -9.77
C LEU A 138 -6.48 6.86 -9.32
N PHE A 139 -6.74 7.93 -8.57
CA PHE A 139 -5.70 8.80 -8.02
C PHE A 139 -4.69 8.02 -7.18
N ILE A 140 -5.15 7.20 -6.23
CA ILE A 140 -4.29 6.40 -5.36
C ILE A 140 -3.45 5.41 -6.19
N ASN A 141 -4.07 4.74 -7.16
CA ASN A 141 -3.37 3.79 -8.04
C ASN A 141 -2.30 4.47 -8.91
N LEU A 142 -2.61 5.59 -9.55
CA LEU A 142 -1.67 6.35 -10.37
C LEU A 142 -0.51 6.92 -9.53
N ALA A 143 -0.82 7.47 -8.35
CA ALA A 143 0.19 7.95 -7.42
C ALA A 143 1.11 6.81 -6.96
N THR A 144 0.57 5.62 -6.72
CA THR A 144 1.35 4.42 -6.36
C THR A 144 2.33 4.02 -7.46
N ILE A 145 1.90 4.05 -8.72
CA ILE A 145 2.77 3.82 -9.89
C ILE A 145 3.90 4.85 -9.92
N TYR A 146 3.59 6.13 -9.75
CA TYR A 146 4.59 7.19 -9.72
C TYR A 146 5.59 7.00 -8.57
N ILE A 147 5.11 6.68 -7.36
CA ILE A 147 5.94 6.40 -6.17
C ILE A 147 6.88 5.22 -6.45
N ALA A 148 6.37 4.12 -7.01
CA ALA A 148 7.17 2.95 -7.35
C ALA A 148 8.29 3.27 -8.37
N ILE A 149 7.97 4.04 -9.42
CA ILE A 149 8.95 4.50 -10.42
C ILE A 149 10.04 5.38 -9.79
N LYS A 150 9.67 6.29 -8.88
CA LYS A 150 10.62 7.16 -8.16
C LYS A 150 11.52 6.41 -7.19
N LEU A 151 11.02 5.33 -6.59
CA LEU A 151 11.81 4.49 -5.69
C LEU A 151 12.77 3.58 -6.45
N SER A 152 12.33 2.96 -7.56
CA SER A 152 13.18 2.12 -8.38
C SER A 152 12.76 2.10 -9.85
N ARG A 153 13.56 2.71 -10.74
CA ARG A 153 13.28 2.65 -12.18
C ARG A 153 13.43 1.26 -12.78
N GLU A 154 14.27 0.41 -12.21
CA GLU A 154 14.53 -0.94 -12.72
C GLU A 154 13.51 -1.96 -12.18
N ASN A 155 13.08 -1.78 -10.93
CA ASN A 155 12.27 -2.76 -10.22
C ASN A 155 10.85 -2.27 -9.88
N PHE A 156 10.39 -1.12 -10.38
CA PHE A 156 9.05 -0.59 -10.04
C PHE A 156 7.93 -1.57 -10.36
N ALA A 157 8.04 -2.35 -11.45
CA ALA A 157 7.01 -3.32 -11.81
C ALA A 157 6.88 -4.43 -10.77
N LEU A 158 8.00 -4.88 -10.19
CA LEU A 158 7.99 -5.83 -9.07
C LEU A 158 7.50 -5.16 -7.78
N ILE A 159 7.84 -3.89 -7.53
CA ILE A 159 7.29 -3.15 -6.38
C ILE A 159 5.77 -3.07 -6.48
N LEU A 160 5.23 -2.75 -7.66
CA LEU A 160 3.80 -2.74 -7.93
C LEU A 160 3.17 -4.12 -7.78
N PHE A 161 3.86 -5.18 -8.19
CA PHE A 161 3.42 -6.55 -7.97
C PHE A 161 3.19 -6.81 -6.48
N TYR A 162 4.18 -6.50 -5.63
CA TYR A 162 4.03 -6.68 -4.17
C TYR A 162 2.93 -5.81 -3.57
N THR A 163 2.80 -4.57 -4.04
CA THR A 163 1.78 -3.65 -3.50
C THR A 163 0.37 -4.10 -3.87
N ILE A 164 0.12 -4.45 -5.14
CA ILE A 164 -1.20 -4.88 -5.61
C ILE A 164 -1.52 -6.30 -5.10
N ALA A 165 -0.53 -7.17 -4.92
CA ALA A 165 -0.75 -8.50 -4.32
C ALA A 165 -1.15 -8.43 -2.83
N ASN A 166 -1.03 -7.29 -2.17
CA ASN A 166 -1.47 -7.14 -0.78
C ASN A 166 -2.97 -6.84 -0.74
N PRO A 167 -3.83 -7.73 -0.19
CA PRO A 167 -5.27 -7.50 -0.09
C PRO A 167 -5.65 -6.19 0.62
N THR A 168 -4.79 -5.75 1.54
CA THR A 168 -4.96 -4.47 2.25
C THR A 168 -5.02 -3.29 1.31
N PHE A 169 -4.34 -3.35 0.17
CA PHE A 169 -4.33 -2.26 -0.81
C PHE A 169 -5.75 -1.94 -1.33
N PHE A 170 -6.63 -2.94 -1.41
CA PHE A 170 -7.99 -2.78 -1.93
C PHE A 170 -9.00 -2.18 -0.94
N ILE A 171 -8.63 -2.00 0.33
CA ILE A 171 -9.50 -1.29 1.30
C ILE A 171 -9.41 0.24 1.13
N GLN A 172 -8.73 0.72 0.08
CA GLN A 172 -8.48 2.13 -0.14
C GLN A 172 -9.75 2.99 -0.17
N ILE A 173 -10.87 2.47 -0.67
CA ILE A 173 -12.15 3.18 -0.68
C ILE A 173 -12.87 3.10 0.67
N PHE A 174 -12.69 2.00 1.39
CA PHE A 174 -13.17 1.85 2.77
C PHE A 174 -12.52 2.85 3.73
N LEU A 175 -11.21 3.08 3.59
CA LEU A 175 -10.43 4.00 4.44
C LEU A 175 -9.81 5.14 3.62
N MET A 176 -10.65 5.76 2.81
CA MET A 176 -10.27 6.76 1.80
C MET A 176 -9.39 7.88 2.35
N ARG A 177 -9.79 8.53 3.45
CA ARG A 177 -9.01 9.61 4.07
C ARG A 177 -7.60 9.16 4.45
N GLN A 178 -7.47 7.99 5.06
CA GLN A 178 -6.19 7.46 5.50
C GLN A 178 -5.31 7.10 4.30
N PHE A 179 -5.85 6.47 3.27
CA PHE A 179 -5.09 6.12 2.06
C PHE A 179 -4.64 7.35 1.28
N ILE A 180 -5.48 8.37 1.15
CA ILE A 180 -5.10 9.63 0.48
C ILE A 180 -4.00 10.34 1.26
N ALA A 181 -4.17 10.48 2.58
CA ALA A 181 -3.16 11.12 3.43
C ALA A 181 -1.81 10.39 3.27
N SER A 182 -1.82 9.08 3.40
CA SER A 182 -0.60 8.27 3.24
C SER A 182 0.01 8.30 1.85
N THR A 183 -0.80 8.40 0.81
CA THR A 183 -0.33 8.63 -0.55
C THR A 183 0.46 9.94 -0.60
N PHE A 184 -0.05 11.01 0.01
CA PHE A 184 0.67 12.28 0.11
C PHE A 184 1.93 12.20 0.99
N VAL A 185 1.92 11.45 2.10
CA VAL A 185 3.15 11.17 2.88
C VAL A 185 4.21 10.50 2.01
N LEU A 186 3.84 9.47 1.24
CA LEU A 186 4.76 8.77 0.34
C LEU A 186 5.26 9.67 -0.78
N LEU A 187 4.40 10.52 -1.35
CA LEU A 187 4.78 11.53 -2.33
C LEU A 187 5.79 12.53 -1.75
N ALA A 188 5.63 12.95 -0.50
CA ALA A 188 6.62 13.79 0.18
C ALA A 188 7.97 13.05 0.32
N ILE A 189 7.96 11.79 0.75
CA ILE A 189 9.18 10.99 0.95
C ILE A 189 9.94 10.72 -0.35
N VAL A 190 9.25 10.45 -1.46
CA VAL A 190 9.93 10.20 -2.75
C VAL A 190 10.43 11.48 -3.42
N ASN A 191 9.95 12.65 -3.00
CA ASN A 191 10.34 13.96 -3.53
C ASN A 191 11.20 14.80 -2.56
N LEU A 192 11.88 14.18 -1.58
CA LEU A 192 12.80 14.85 -0.62
C LEU A 192 13.88 15.76 -1.24
N GLU A 193 14.07 15.71 -2.55
CA GLU A 193 14.95 16.63 -3.30
C GLU A 193 14.40 18.05 -3.37
N SER A 194 13.08 18.19 -3.47
CA SER A 194 12.39 19.47 -3.57
C SER A 194 11.71 19.72 -2.24
N GLU A 195 12.25 20.67 -1.48
CA GLU A 195 11.67 21.08 -0.21
C GLU A 195 10.23 21.57 -0.37
N ILE A 196 9.96 22.35 -1.43
CA ILE A 196 8.62 22.83 -1.78
C ILE A 196 7.66 21.66 -2.02
N ALA A 197 8.04 20.68 -2.86
CA ALA A 197 7.18 19.53 -3.14
C ALA A 197 6.98 18.67 -1.89
N THR A 198 8.03 18.47 -1.09
CA THR A 198 7.99 17.69 0.15
C THR A 198 7.03 18.31 1.15
N TRP A 199 7.20 19.59 1.48
CA TRP A 199 6.31 20.29 2.40
C TRP A 199 4.91 20.45 1.85
N GLY A 200 4.76 20.73 0.55
CA GLY A 200 3.46 20.82 -0.11
C GLY A 200 2.65 19.53 0.06
N PHE A 201 3.20 18.38 -0.33
CA PHE A 201 2.53 17.11 -0.14
C PHE A 201 2.30 16.77 1.34
N TYR A 202 3.27 17.05 2.21
CA TYR A 202 3.14 16.71 3.62
C TYR A 202 2.07 17.54 4.34
N VAL A 203 1.98 18.84 4.05
CA VAL A 203 0.93 19.72 4.57
C VAL A 203 -0.45 19.27 4.09
N ILE A 204 -0.58 18.93 2.80
CA ILE A 204 -1.82 18.38 2.24
C ILE A 204 -2.20 17.07 2.97
N SER A 205 -1.23 16.22 3.29
CA SER A 205 -1.49 15.00 4.07
C SER A 205 -2.10 15.29 5.44
N ILE A 206 -1.59 16.28 6.18
CA ILE A 206 -2.09 16.65 7.50
C ILE A 206 -3.54 17.16 7.41
N PHE A 207 -3.84 18.00 6.42
CA PHE A 207 -5.21 18.50 6.19
C PHE A 207 -6.13 17.47 5.50
N THR A 208 -5.62 16.29 5.11
CA THR A 208 -6.45 15.15 4.69
C THR A 208 -6.80 14.28 5.89
N HIS A 209 -5.83 14.02 6.76
CA HIS A 209 -6.02 13.25 7.98
C HIS A 209 -4.98 13.66 9.03
N PHE A 210 -5.43 14.21 10.16
CA PHE A 210 -4.55 14.90 11.11
C PHE A 210 -3.48 14.00 11.72
N THR A 211 -3.74 12.68 11.84
CA THR A 211 -2.74 11.73 12.37
C THR A 211 -1.46 11.67 11.55
N SER A 212 -1.47 12.17 10.30
CA SER A 212 -0.26 12.29 9.47
C SER A 212 0.84 13.12 10.14
N ILE A 213 0.48 14.00 11.09
CA ILE A 213 1.42 14.81 11.87
C ILE A 213 2.51 13.95 12.56
N MET A 214 2.23 12.68 12.83
CA MET A 214 3.20 11.75 13.43
C MET A 214 4.44 11.52 12.56
N TYR A 215 4.37 11.77 11.24
CA TYR A 215 5.51 11.66 10.34
C TYR A 215 6.37 12.94 10.29
N LEU A 216 6.01 14.00 11.03
CA LEU A 216 6.70 15.29 11.00
C LEU A 216 8.19 15.15 11.36
N PRO A 217 8.58 14.43 12.43
CA PRO A 217 9.99 14.23 12.75
C PRO A 217 10.77 13.56 11.62
N ILE A 218 10.12 12.63 10.90
CA ILE A 218 10.71 11.86 9.81
C ILE A 218 10.91 12.76 8.57
N ILE A 219 9.92 13.60 8.24
CA ILE A 219 9.99 14.55 7.12
C ILE A 219 11.05 15.62 7.40
N ILE A 220 11.06 16.21 8.59
CA ILE A 220 12.05 17.22 8.98
C ILE A 220 13.47 16.64 8.89
N TRP A 221 13.67 15.41 9.32
CA TRP A 221 14.97 14.74 9.26
C TRP A 221 15.41 14.41 7.83
N GLY A 222 14.47 14.15 6.91
CA GLY A 222 14.77 13.84 5.51
C GLY A 222 15.19 15.05 4.68
N ILE A 223 14.75 16.25 5.04
CA ILE A 223 15.14 17.49 4.37
C ILE A 223 16.55 17.89 4.84
N LYS A 224 17.43 18.26 3.89
CA LYS A 224 18.87 18.46 4.10
C LYS A 224 19.30 19.58 5.08
N GLY A 225 18.38 20.21 5.83
CA GLY A 225 18.62 21.47 6.54
C GLY A 225 18.74 21.43 8.08
N THR A 226 18.32 20.38 8.79
CA THR A 226 18.22 20.44 10.27
C THR A 226 19.39 19.76 10.99
N ASN A 227 20.52 20.47 11.08
CA ASN A 227 21.76 19.98 11.72
C ASN A 227 21.58 19.50 13.17
N TRP A 228 20.66 20.07 13.94
CA TRP A 228 20.42 19.66 15.34
C TRP A 228 19.67 18.32 15.44
N ILE A 229 18.61 18.14 14.66
CA ILE A 229 17.85 16.88 14.60
C ILE A 229 18.74 15.76 14.06
N ARG A 230 19.59 16.06 13.07
CA ARG A 230 20.57 15.10 12.55
C ARG A 230 21.60 14.67 13.60
N LYS A 231 22.00 15.56 14.52
CA LYS A 231 22.85 15.22 15.67
C LYS A 231 22.11 14.36 16.69
N LEU A 232 20.88 14.73 17.06
CA LEU A 232 20.03 13.93 17.97
C LEU A 232 19.83 12.50 17.46
N PHE A 233 19.56 12.35 16.15
CA PHE A 233 19.36 11.03 15.53
C PHE A 233 20.65 10.36 15.04
N SER A 234 21.82 11.02 15.12
CA SER A 234 23.11 10.41 14.75
C SER A 234 23.43 9.18 15.62
N ILE A 235 22.91 9.14 16.84
CA ILE A 235 22.99 7.98 17.74
C ILE A 235 22.34 6.74 17.11
N PHE A 236 21.21 6.91 16.39
CA PHE A 236 20.53 5.84 15.66
C PHE A 236 21.17 5.52 14.29
N THR A 237 22.12 6.33 13.82
CA THR A 237 22.89 5.98 12.61
C THR A 237 23.99 4.95 12.90
N ASN A 238 24.32 4.71 14.17
CA ASN A 238 25.15 3.59 14.56
C ASN A 238 24.37 2.28 14.38
N ASN A 239 24.83 1.47 13.43
CA ASN A 239 24.19 0.20 13.03
C ASN A 239 23.95 -0.75 14.22
N LEU A 240 24.77 -0.68 15.28
CA LEU A 240 24.57 -1.50 16.48
C LEU A 240 23.42 -0.98 17.34
N VAL A 241 23.39 0.33 17.62
CA VAL A 241 22.35 0.97 18.44
C VAL A 241 20.98 0.87 17.77
N PHE A 242 20.92 1.07 16.45
CA PHE A 242 19.69 0.82 15.69
C PHE A 242 19.24 -0.63 15.81
N LYS A 243 20.15 -1.60 15.62
CA LYS A 243 19.79 -3.03 15.78
C LYS A 243 19.31 -3.37 17.18
N ILE A 244 19.93 -2.81 18.22
CA ILE A 244 19.54 -3.04 19.62
C ILE A 244 18.19 -2.40 19.92
N LEU A 245 17.97 -1.13 19.52
CA LEU A 245 16.68 -0.47 19.68
C LEU A 245 15.59 -1.25 18.97
N VAL A 246 15.85 -1.71 17.76
CA VAL A 246 14.82 -2.44 17.02
C VAL A 246 14.59 -3.84 17.59
N LEU A 247 15.63 -4.54 18.04
CA LEU A 247 15.47 -5.82 18.75
C LEU A 247 14.68 -5.63 20.04
N PHE A 248 14.96 -4.56 20.80
CA PHE A 248 14.22 -4.18 21.99
C PHE A 248 12.75 -3.92 21.67
N LEU A 249 12.46 -3.10 20.65
CA LEU A 249 11.09 -2.83 20.19
C LEU A 249 10.37 -4.12 19.76
N LEU A 250 11.07 -5.07 19.14
CA LEU A 250 10.52 -6.35 18.69
C LEU A 250 10.19 -7.27 19.87
N ILE A 251 11.08 -7.34 20.88
CA ILE A 251 10.86 -8.06 22.13
C ILE A 251 9.70 -7.43 22.92
N SER A 252 9.68 -6.10 23.04
CA SER A 252 8.59 -5.38 23.71
C SER A 252 7.26 -5.59 23.01
N ALA A 253 7.23 -5.58 21.67
CA ALA A 253 6.02 -5.81 20.91
C ALA A 253 5.51 -7.26 21.03
N LEU A 254 6.40 -8.24 21.04
CA LEU A 254 6.05 -9.64 21.33
C LEU A 254 5.51 -9.79 22.75
N ALA A 255 6.17 -9.19 23.75
CA ALA A 255 5.72 -9.21 25.14
C ALA A 255 4.33 -8.55 25.32
N ILE A 256 4.10 -7.40 24.66
CA ILE A 256 2.81 -6.68 24.67
C ILE A 256 1.72 -7.50 23.97
N SER A 257 2.04 -8.19 22.87
CA SER A 257 1.08 -9.06 22.19
C SER A 257 0.65 -10.22 23.11
N ILE A 258 1.56 -10.79 23.88
CA ILE A 258 1.26 -11.90 24.82
C ILE A 258 0.46 -11.40 26.04
N GLN A 259 0.69 -10.16 26.50
CA GLN A 259 0.03 -9.58 27.69
C GLN A 259 -0.99 -8.48 27.36
N TYR A 260 -1.79 -8.67 26.30
CA TYR A 260 -2.81 -7.72 25.84
C TYR A 260 -3.75 -7.20 26.96
N GLY A 261 -4.15 -8.09 27.88
CA GLY A 261 -5.02 -7.73 29.01
C GLY A 261 -4.41 -6.70 29.98
N ALA A 262 -3.09 -6.58 30.06
CA ALA A 262 -2.43 -5.56 30.88
C ALA A 262 -2.38 -4.19 30.19
N LEU A 263 -2.22 -4.17 28.86
CA LEU A 263 -2.24 -2.94 28.06
C LEU A 263 -3.65 -2.31 28.07
N LEU A 264 -4.70 -3.13 28.01
CA LEU A 264 -6.08 -2.66 28.12
C LEU A 264 -6.33 -1.93 29.45
N LYS A 265 -5.89 -2.52 30.57
CA LYS A 265 -5.99 -1.89 31.89
C LYS A 265 -5.19 -0.58 32.00
N PHE A 266 -4.10 -0.45 31.26
CA PHE A 266 -3.32 0.80 31.18
C PHE A 266 -4.07 1.90 30.43
N PHE A 267 -4.81 1.58 29.36
CA PHE A 267 -5.62 2.57 28.63
C PHE A 267 -6.93 2.93 29.33
N ASP A 268 -7.50 2.03 30.14
CA ASP A 268 -8.67 2.31 31.00
C ASP A 268 -8.39 3.44 32.02
N LEU A 269 -7.12 3.72 32.35
CA LEU A 269 -6.73 4.87 33.16
C LEU A 269 -6.93 6.22 32.45
N PHE A 270 -7.01 6.25 31.12
CA PHE A 270 -7.25 7.46 30.32
C PHE A 270 -8.74 7.62 30.02
N LYS A 271 -9.48 8.16 31.01
CA LYS A 271 -10.90 8.56 30.87
C LYS A 271 -11.07 9.48 29.65
N GLY A 272 -11.83 9.04 28.64
CA GLY A 272 -12.05 9.77 27.38
C GLY A 272 -11.85 8.94 26.11
N THR A 273 -11.31 7.72 26.22
CA THR A 273 -11.10 6.80 25.08
C THR A 273 -12.28 5.85 24.83
N GLU A 274 -13.35 5.91 25.63
CA GLU A 274 -14.48 4.98 25.58
C GLU A 274 -15.17 4.89 24.22
N ALA A 275 -15.29 6.00 23.47
CA ALA A 275 -15.89 6.01 22.13
C ALA A 275 -15.02 5.32 21.07
N LEU A 276 -13.69 5.49 21.16
CA LEU A 276 -12.73 4.76 20.31
C LEU A 276 -12.74 3.26 20.65
N TYR A 277 -12.95 2.96 21.93
CA TYR A 277 -12.96 1.61 22.48
C TYR A 277 -14.28 0.85 22.25
N ALA A 278 -15.41 1.55 22.17
CA ALA A 278 -16.71 0.94 21.86
C ALA A 278 -16.76 0.46 20.40
N LYS A 279 -16.25 1.26 19.45
CA LYS A 279 -16.19 0.88 18.03
C LYS A 279 -15.20 -0.27 17.81
N SER A 280 -14.08 -0.33 18.53
CA SER A 280 -13.16 -1.48 18.45
C SER A 280 -13.74 -2.75 19.09
N ARG A 281 -14.42 -2.63 20.23
CA ARG A 281 -15.09 -3.77 20.90
C ARG A 281 -16.19 -4.41 20.07
N TYR A 282 -17.00 -3.63 19.35
CA TYR A 282 -18.03 -4.17 18.44
C TYR A 282 -17.44 -5.17 17.43
N TRP A 283 -16.29 -4.83 16.85
CA TRP A 283 -15.62 -5.69 15.87
C TRP A 283 -14.72 -6.77 16.50
N ALA A 284 -14.21 -6.54 17.72
CA ALA A 284 -13.46 -7.55 18.48
C ALA A 284 -14.35 -8.67 19.02
N ALA A 285 -15.56 -8.33 19.47
CA ALA A 285 -16.48 -9.23 20.14
C ALA A 285 -17.04 -10.32 19.22
N GLU A 286 -17.10 -10.07 17.91
CA GLU A 286 -17.70 -11.01 16.96
C GLU A 286 -16.68 -11.98 16.31
N ASN A 287 -15.37 -11.89 16.60
CA ASN A 287 -14.33 -12.68 15.91
C ASN A 287 -14.44 -12.66 14.37
N LYS A 288 -15.16 -11.69 13.81
CA LYS A 288 -15.24 -11.44 12.38
C LYS A 288 -13.95 -10.75 11.97
N ASP A 289 -12.88 -11.53 11.86
CA ASP A 289 -11.86 -11.21 10.87
C ASP A 289 -12.64 -11.06 9.57
N THR A 290 -12.64 -9.88 8.95
CA THR A 290 -13.61 -9.46 7.92
C THR A 290 -13.45 -10.20 6.59
N GLY A 291 -13.02 -11.46 6.63
CA GLY A 291 -12.61 -12.30 5.52
C GLY A 291 -11.20 -12.01 5.02
N LEU A 292 -10.50 -11.02 5.60
CA LEU A 292 -9.28 -10.46 5.00
C LEU A 292 -7.98 -11.17 5.40
N GLY A 293 -8.00 -12.06 6.41
CA GLY A 293 -6.84 -12.85 6.83
C GLY A 293 -5.63 -12.00 7.23
N ILE A 294 -5.89 -10.82 7.79
CA ILE A 294 -4.95 -9.70 7.85
C ILE A 294 -3.87 -9.86 8.94
N GLY A 295 -4.20 -10.46 10.09
CA GLY A 295 -3.36 -10.37 11.30
C GLY A 295 -2.06 -11.16 11.22
N ARG A 296 -2.14 -12.49 11.05
CA ARG A 296 -0.96 -13.38 11.14
C ARG A 296 0.01 -13.25 9.98
N THR A 297 -0.47 -13.06 8.75
CA THR A 297 0.39 -13.03 7.55
C THR A 297 1.21 -11.74 7.44
N ARG A 298 0.67 -10.61 7.95
CA ARG A 298 1.41 -9.33 7.98
C ARG A 298 2.62 -9.42 8.90
N ILE A 299 2.48 -10.03 10.08
CA ILE A 299 3.60 -10.17 11.02
C ILE A 299 4.77 -10.91 10.36
N VAL A 300 4.49 -12.00 9.65
CA VAL A 300 5.52 -12.79 8.96
C VAL A 300 6.16 -12.00 7.81
N GLU A 301 5.36 -11.32 6.99
CA GLU A 301 5.86 -10.48 5.88
C GLU A 301 6.77 -9.36 6.40
N PHE A 302 6.30 -8.63 7.41
CA PHE A 302 7.06 -7.53 7.98
C PHE A 302 8.33 -8.00 8.70
N LEU A 303 8.26 -9.09 9.46
CA LEU A 303 9.42 -9.69 10.14
C LEU A 303 10.45 -10.21 9.12
N THR A 304 9.98 -10.77 8.00
CA THR A 304 10.87 -11.25 6.92
C THR A 304 11.62 -10.10 6.27
N ILE A 305 10.92 -9.04 5.84
CA ILE A 305 11.55 -7.84 5.27
C ILE A 305 12.49 -7.20 6.30
N PHE A 306 12.09 -7.16 7.57
CA PHE A 306 12.89 -6.63 8.66
C PHE A 306 14.22 -7.37 8.87
N LEU A 307 14.17 -8.71 8.96
CA LEU A 307 15.35 -9.56 9.16
C LEU A 307 16.30 -9.46 7.97
N ILE A 308 15.77 -9.44 6.75
CA ILE A 308 16.59 -9.32 5.54
C ILE A 308 17.26 -7.95 5.49
N ASN A 309 16.51 -6.87 5.77
CA ASN A 309 17.07 -5.53 5.82
C ASN A 309 18.19 -5.39 6.86
N SER A 310 18.03 -5.99 8.04
CA SER A 310 18.95 -5.87 9.17
C SER A 310 20.20 -6.75 9.05
N PHE A 311 20.08 -7.94 8.46
CA PHE A 311 21.13 -8.95 8.49
C PHE A 311 21.72 -9.30 7.12
N MET A 312 20.94 -9.23 6.04
CA MET A 312 21.31 -9.80 4.73
C MET A 312 21.80 -8.77 3.71
N LEU A 313 21.55 -7.48 3.93
CA LEU A 313 21.99 -6.43 3.01
C LEU A 313 23.46 -6.03 3.26
N LYS A 314 24.23 -5.88 2.17
CA LYS A 314 25.60 -5.32 2.24
C LYS A 314 25.52 -3.81 2.51
N LYS A 315 26.45 -3.31 3.34
CA LYS A 315 26.72 -1.86 3.42
C LYS A 315 27.31 -1.42 2.08
N ASN A 316 26.49 -0.86 1.22
CA ASN A 316 26.99 -0.22 0.00
C ASN A 316 27.47 1.19 0.33
N HIS A 317 28.54 1.65 -0.34
CA HIS A 317 28.84 3.07 -0.47
C HIS A 317 27.79 3.69 -1.40
N GLN A 318 26.63 4.02 -0.81
CA GLN A 318 25.58 4.77 -1.48
C GLN A 318 25.87 6.26 -1.40
N SER A 319 25.29 7.02 -2.33
CA SER A 319 25.18 8.46 -2.17
C SER A 319 24.58 8.77 -0.79
N PRO A 320 25.00 9.84 -0.09
CA PRO A 320 24.43 10.23 1.20
C PRO A 320 22.90 10.39 1.15
N ARG A 321 22.38 10.70 -0.04
CA ARG A 321 20.97 10.89 -0.35
C ARG A 321 20.18 9.57 -0.34
N ASP A 322 20.64 8.57 -1.09
CA ASP A 322 19.98 7.26 -1.10
C ASP A 322 20.02 6.61 0.28
N LYS A 323 21.12 6.84 1.01
CA LYS A 323 21.28 6.40 2.39
C LYS A 323 20.23 7.02 3.34
N ASN A 324 19.95 8.33 3.21
CA ASN A 324 18.92 8.98 4.03
C ASN A 324 17.51 8.46 3.70
N ARG A 325 17.14 8.39 2.42
CA ARG A 325 15.85 7.83 1.99
C ARG A 325 15.66 6.39 2.45
N ASP A 326 16.69 5.57 2.32
CA ASP A 326 16.67 4.18 2.77
C ASP A 326 16.47 4.07 4.28
N LEU A 327 17.15 4.92 5.06
CA LEU A 327 16.99 4.92 6.50
C LEU A 327 15.61 5.46 6.92
N ILE A 328 15.07 6.49 6.26
CA ILE A 328 13.68 6.97 6.46
C ILE A 328 12.69 5.84 6.22
N MET A 329 12.80 5.16 5.08
CA MET A 329 11.90 4.07 4.72
C MET A 329 12.02 2.90 5.70
N SER A 330 13.22 2.62 6.21
CA SER A 330 13.44 1.60 7.24
C SER A 330 12.86 2.00 8.60
N ILE A 331 12.95 3.28 9.00
CA ILE A 331 12.32 3.80 10.23
C ILE A 331 10.81 3.70 10.11
N ILE A 332 10.24 4.20 9.00
CA ILE A 332 8.80 4.11 8.73
C ILE A 332 8.35 2.66 8.75
N PHE A 333 9.06 1.78 8.06
CA PHE A 333 8.76 0.35 8.02
C PHE A 333 8.79 -0.27 9.42
N THR A 334 9.81 0.05 10.22
CA THR A 334 9.95 -0.46 11.59
C THR A 334 8.84 0.06 12.50
N TYR A 335 8.51 1.34 12.38
CA TYR A 335 7.39 1.95 13.09
C TYR A 335 6.06 1.30 12.71
N LEU A 336 5.80 1.10 11.42
CA LEU A 336 4.60 0.39 10.94
C LEU A 336 4.54 -1.04 11.43
N PHE A 337 5.67 -1.75 11.43
CA PHE A 337 5.74 -3.10 11.97
C PHE A 337 5.42 -3.13 13.46
N LEU A 338 6.01 -2.21 14.24
CA LEU A 338 5.73 -2.06 15.66
C LEU A 338 4.24 -1.76 15.90
N MET A 339 3.68 -0.81 15.17
CA MET A 339 2.25 -0.49 15.27
C MET A 339 1.40 -1.69 14.89
N CYS A 340 1.73 -2.41 13.81
CA CYS A 340 1.03 -3.63 13.42
C CYS A 340 1.09 -4.71 14.51
N LEU A 341 2.23 -4.88 15.21
CA LEU A 341 2.37 -5.85 16.30
C LEU A 341 1.57 -5.45 17.54
N LEU A 342 1.70 -4.19 17.97
CA LEU A 342 0.98 -3.64 19.12
C LEU A 342 -0.53 -3.73 18.90
N THR A 343 -0.97 -3.58 17.66
CA THR A 343 -2.38 -3.50 17.33
C THR A 343 -2.97 -4.83 16.86
N ASN A 344 -2.18 -5.86 16.55
CA ASN A 344 -2.66 -7.17 16.08
C ASN A 344 -3.63 -7.87 17.05
N ASN A 345 -3.46 -7.63 18.36
CA ASN A 345 -4.33 -8.21 19.39
C ASN A 345 -5.37 -7.20 19.93
N VAL A 346 -5.29 -5.94 19.48
CA VAL A 346 -6.32 -4.93 19.73
C VAL A 346 -7.44 -5.20 18.73
N GLY A 347 -8.36 -6.09 19.11
CA GLY A 347 -9.50 -6.46 18.28
C GLY A 347 -10.25 -5.21 17.79
N GLY A 348 -10.59 -5.21 16.51
CA GLY A 348 -11.40 -4.19 15.86
C GLY A 348 -10.63 -3.07 15.16
N TYR A 349 -11.27 -2.51 14.13
CA TYR A 349 -10.78 -1.53 13.15
C TYR A 349 -9.98 -0.31 13.68
N PHE A 350 -9.87 -0.08 14.99
CA PHE A 350 -9.00 0.93 15.58
C PHE A 350 -7.50 0.57 15.43
N SER A 351 -7.15 -0.70 15.61
CA SER A 351 -5.81 -1.24 15.35
C SER A 351 -5.37 -1.06 13.90
N LEU A 352 -6.34 -1.27 13.01
CA LEU A 352 -6.27 -1.01 11.59
C LEU A 352 -6.09 0.49 11.34
N ARG A 353 -6.85 1.42 11.91
CA ARG A 353 -6.75 2.86 11.55
C ARG A 353 -5.37 3.49 11.74
N ILE A 354 -4.65 3.13 12.81
CA ILE A 354 -3.30 3.66 13.07
C ILE A 354 -2.23 2.82 12.36
N GLY A 355 -2.38 1.49 12.34
CA GLY A 355 -1.46 0.59 11.63
C GLY A 355 -1.55 0.72 10.10
N LEU A 356 -2.72 1.04 9.55
CA LEU A 356 -3.02 0.97 8.10
C LEU A 356 -2.47 2.12 7.29
N LEU A 357 -2.06 3.23 7.91
CA LEU A 357 -1.63 4.41 7.16
C LEU A 357 -0.68 4.00 6.03
N LEU A 358 0.26 3.09 6.24
CA LEU A 358 1.11 2.59 5.14
C LEU A 358 1.10 1.07 4.93
N VAL A 359 0.23 0.32 5.63
CA VAL A 359 0.17 -1.14 5.45
C VAL A 359 -0.48 -1.52 4.13
N GLY A 360 -1.43 -0.72 3.62
CA GLY A 360 -1.91 -0.88 2.23
C GLY A 360 -0.79 -0.77 1.20
N PHE A 361 0.26 -0.02 1.53
CA PHE A 361 1.43 0.21 0.69
C PHE A 361 2.65 -0.64 1.10
N SER A 362 2.48 -1.72 1.89
CA SER A 362 3.63 -2.50 2.40
C SER A 362 4.56 -3.04 1.30
N GLY A 363 4.00 -3.35 0.13
CA GLY A 363 4.74 -3.79 -1.05
C GLY A 363 5.82 -2.80 -1.50
N ILE A 364 5.65 -1.51 -1.21
CA ILE A 364 6.62 -0.46 -1.51
C ILE A 364 7.96 -0.74 -0.83
N PHE A 365 7.96 -1.26 0.41
CA PHE A 365 9.20 -1.48 1.17
C PHE A 365 10.09 -2.61 0.59
N TYR A 366 9.56 -3.44 -0.32
CA TYR A 366 10.36 -4.41 -1.07
C TYR A 366 11.40 -3.75 -1.98
N TYR A 367 11.28 -2.44 -2.29
CA TYR A 367 12.28 -1.74 -3.08
C TYR A 367 13.70 -1.87 -2.48
N GLN A 368 13.81 -1.90 -1.14
CA GLN A 368 15.09 -2.04 -0.45
C GLN A 368 15.72 -3.41 -0.74
N LEU A 369 14.90 -4.47 -0.73
CA LEU A 369 15.32 -5.84 -1.00
C LEU A 369 15.71 -6.04 -2.47
N LEU A 370 14.94 -5.42 -3.37
CA LEU A 370 15.11 -5.51 -4.82
C LEU A 370 16.33 -4.71 -5.31
N ASN A 371 16.56 -3.51 -4.79
CA ASN A 371 17.65 -2.64 -5.27
C ASN A 371 19.00 -2.92 -4.60
N LYS A 372 19.03 -3.33 -3.33
CA LYS A 372 20.29 -3.49 -2.60
C LYS A 372 20.99 -4.80 -2.94
N LYS A 373 22.32 -4.81 -2.74
CA LYS A 373 23.16 -6.00 -2.88
C LYS A 373 23.03 -6.86 -1.63
N TRP A 374 22.71 -8.13 -1.82
CA TRP A 374 22.66 -9.10 -0.74
C TRP A 374 24.07 -9.63 -0.44
N LYS A 375 24.30 -10.04 0.81
CA LYS A 375 25.55 -10.71 1.22
C LYS A 375 25.78 -11.99 0.43
N ILE A 376 24.70 -12.74 0.19
CA ILE A 376 24.68 -13.99 -0.58
C ILE A 376 23.81 -13.77 -1.83
N PRO A 377 24.41 -13.56 -3.02
CA PRO A 377 23.66 -13.21 -4.23
C PRO A 377 22.66 -14.28 -4.70
N GLY A 378 23.02 -15.57 -4.59
CA GLY A 378 22.14 -16.68 -5.02
C GLY A 378 20.81 -16.74 -4.26
N LEU A 379 20.83 -16.40 -2.97
CA LEU A 379 19.62 -16.36 -2.13
C LEU A 379 18.64 -15.25 -2.54
N LYS A 380 19.13 -14.16 -3.12
CA LYS A 380 18.27 -13.03 -3.51
C LYS A 380 17.23 -13.46 -4.54
N ASN A 381 17.65 -14.15 -5.60
CA ASN A 381 16.76 -14.55 -6.69
C ASN A 381 15.76 -15.62 -6.22
N ILE A 382 16.23 -16.57 -5.40
CA ILE A 382 15.37 -17.60 -4.79
C ILE A 382 14.33 -16.93 -3.89
N PHE A 383 14.76 -16.00 -3.03
CA PHE A 383 13.86 -15.26 -2.16
C PHE A 383 12.80 -14.51 -2.97
N ILE A 384 13.20 -13.74 -3.99
CA ILE A 384 12.28 -12.98 -4.84
C ILE A 384 11.25 -13.91 -5.49
N ALA A 385 11.67 -15.06 -6.01
CA ALA A 385 10.76 -16.02 -6.63
C ALA A 385 9.75 -16.58 -5.62
N ILE A 386 10.22 -17.04 -4.46
CA ILE A 386 9.36 -17.57 -3.39
C ILE A 386 8.41 -16.50 -2.88
N SER A 387 8.88 -15.27 -2.66
CA SER A 387 8.03 -14.19 -2.16
C SER A 387 6.98 -13.76 -3.18
N ILE A 388 7.30 -13.72 -4.48
CA ILE A 388 6.31 -13.46 -5.55
C ILE A 388 5.20 -14.52 -5.52
N ILE A 389 5.56 -15.81 -5.43
CA ILE A 389 4.59 -16.90 -5.37
C ILE A 389 3.74 -16.77 -4.10
N ALA A 390 4.35 -16.54 -2.94
CA ALA A 390 3.66 -16.45 -1.67
C ALA A 390 2.64 -15.29 -1.63
N VAL A 391 3.03 -14.09 -2.08
CA VAL A 391 2.12 -12.93 -2.11
C VAL A 391 1.02 -13.11 -3.15
N PHE A 392 1.31 -13.73 -4.31
CA PHE A 392 0.31 -14.04 -5.31
C PHE A 392 -0.72 -15.08 -4.80
N LEU A 393 -0.27 -16.15 -4.15
CA LEU A 393 -1.17 -17.14 -3.56
C LEU A 393 -2.05 -16.53 -2.46
N ARG A 394 -1.49 -15.63 -1.65
CA ARG A 394 -2.27 -14.87 -0.66
C ARG A 394 -3.33 -13.99 -1.33
N PHE A 395 -2.97 -13.30 -2.41
CA PHE A 395 -3.92 -12.51 -3.19
C PHE A 395 -5.03 -13.38 -3.79
N PHE A 396 -4.66 -14.53 -4.35
CA PHE A 396 -5.60 -15.50 -4.90
C PHE A 396 -6.57 -16.02 -3.83
N TYR A 397 -6.06 -16.34 -2.63
CA TYR A 397 -6.89 -16.73 -1.49
C TYR A 397 -7.86 -15.61 -1.05
N PHE A 398 -7.42 -14.36 -1.09
CA PHE A 398 -8.30 -13.20 -0.84
C PHE A 398 -9.43 -13.09 -1.87
N LEU A 399 -9.14 -13.30 -3.16
CA LEU A 399 -10.17 -13.33 -4.20
C LEU A 399 -11.13 -14.51 -4.04
N TYR A 400 -10.63 -15.67 -3.65
CA TYR A 400 -11.46 -16.86 -3.41
C TYR A 400 -12.44 -16.71 -2.24
N ASN A 401 -12.14 -15.82 -1.30
CA ASN A 401 -13.02 -15.54 -0.16
C ASN A 401 -13.93 -14.33 -0.34
N GLN A 402 -13.97 -13.75 -1.54
CA GLN A 402 -14.96 -12.72 -1.87
C GLN A 402 -16.38 -13.29 -1.72
N GLY A 403 -17.31 -12.43 -1.26
CA GLY A 403 -18.70 -12.80 -0.98
C GLY A 403 -18.93 -13.54 0.36
N LYS A 404 -17.87 -13.91 1.09
CA LYS A 404 -17.97 -14.53 2.44
C LYS A 404 -17.80 -13.52 3.59
N GLY A 405 -17.22 -12.36 3.30
CA GLY A 405 -17.00 -11.27 4.25
C GLY A 405 -17.97 -10.11 4.02
N GLU A 406 -18.04 -9.20 4.99
CA GLU A 406 -18.88 -8.00 4.90
C GLU A 406 -18.37 -6.98 3.86
N LEU A 407 -17.06 -6.96 3.61
CA LEU A 407 -16.47 -6.20 2.52
C LEU A 407 -16.22 -7.13 1.34
N TYR A 408 -16.93 -6.90 0.25
CA TYR A 408 -16.78 -7.67 -0.98
C TYR A 408 -16.73 -6.76 -2.20
N TYR A 409 -16.09 -7.26 -3.26
CA TYR A 409 -15.93 -6.56 -4.55
C TYR A 409 -16.62 -7.36 -5.65
N LEU A 410 -17.10 -6.67 -6.70
CA LEU A 410 -17.76 -7.29 -7.85
C LEU A 410 -18.85 -8.30 -7.44
N ASN A 411 -19.71 -7.91 -6.48
CA ASN A 411 -20.77 -8.78 -5.95
C ASN A 411 -20.29 -10.14 -5.39
N GLY A 412 -19.02 -10.21 -4.99
CA GLY A 412 -18.43 -11.42 -4.40
C GLY A 412 -17.88 -12.41 -5.42
N GLN A 413 -17.93 -12.12 -6.73
CA GLN A 413 -17.59 -13.08 -7.79
C GLN A 413 -16.42 -12.60 -8.68
N PRO A 414 -15.23 -12.32 -8.13
CA PRO A 414 -14.14 -11.71 -8.90
C PRO A 414 -13.59 -12.59 -10.04
N PHE A 415 -13.79 -13.91 -9.98
CA PHE A 415 -13.33 -14.86 -11.00
C PHE A 415 -14.33 -15.04 -12.15
N GLU A 416 -15.58 -14.59 -11.99
CA GLU A 416 -16.64 -14.72 -13.01
C GLU A 416 -16.80 -13.45 -13.85
N ASN A 417 -16.10 -12.38 -13.50
CA ASN A 417 -16.17 -11.09 -14.19
C ASN A 417 -15.00 -10.95 -15.18
N SER A 418 -15.29 -11.07 -16.47
CA SER A 418 -14.36 -10.77 -17.54
C SER A 418 -14.23 -9.25 -17.77
N ILE A 419 -13.40 -8.85 -18.73
CA ILE A 419 -13.27 -7.45 -19.10
C ILE A 419 -14.60 -6.82 -19.58
N LEU A 420 -15.49 -7.61 -20.18
CA LEU A 420 -16.80 -7.12 -20.62
C LEU A 420 -17.68 -6.76 -19.42
N GLU A 421 -17.66 -7.57 -18.36
CA GLU A 421 -18.38 -7.26 -17.12
C GLU A 421 -17.78 -6.05 -16.41
N TYR A 422 -16.46 -5.86 -16.44
CA TYR A 422 -15.82 -4.64 -15.92
C TYR A 422 -16.28 -3.38 -16.68
N ILE A 423 -16.31 -3.45 -18.02
CA ILE A 423 -16.76 -2.34 -18.86
C ILE A 423 -18.25 -2.06 -18.62
N LYS A 424 -19.07 -3.12 -18.57
CA LYS A 424 -20.50 -3.02 -18.29
C LYS A 424 -20.75 -2.41 -16.91
N LEU A 425 -20.07 -2.90 -15.87
CA LEU A 425 -20.19 -2.38 -14.52
C LEU A 425 -19.79 -0.91 -14.45
N ALA A 426 -18.69 -0.52 -15.10
CA ALA A 426 -18.30 0.88 -15.16
C ALA A 426 -19.37 1.72 -15.86
N TYR A 427 -19.84 1.29 -17.04
CA TYR A 427 -20.87 1.99 -17.80
C TYR A 427 -22.17 2.16 -17.00
N GLU A 428 -22.72 1.06 -16.47
CA GLU A 428 -23.96 1.06 -15.69
C GLU A 428 -23.83 1.86 -14.39
N SER A 429 -22.67 1.81 -13.72
CA SER A 429 -22.43 2.57 -12.50
C SER A 429 -22.22 4.06 -12.77
N PHE A 430 -21.73 4.44 -13.95
CA PHE A 430 -21.69 5.84 -14.37
C PHE A 430 -23.08 6.38 -14.76
N THR A 431 -23.98 5.54 -15.27
CA THR A 431 -25.34 5.96 -15.69
C THR A 431 -26.37 5.92 -14.57
N ASN A 432 -26.40 4.85 -13.78
CA ASN A 432 -27.45 4.58 -12.79
C ASN A 432 -27.00 4.88 -11.34
N ASP A 433 -25.72 5.16 -11.17
CA ASP A 433 -25.04 5.39 -9.90
C ASP A 433 -25.11 4.23 -8.90
N VAL A 434 -24.21 4.23 -7.92
CA VAL A 434 -24.09 3.16 -6.92
C VAL A 434 -24.96 3.42 -5.70
N GLN A 435 -25.59 2.37 -5.17
CA GLN A 435 -26.45 2.47 -3.98
C GLN A 435 -25.67 2.22 -2.68
N ILE A 436 -26.09 2.89 -1.62
CA ILE A 436 -25.60 2.63 -0.26
C ILE A 436 -26.37 1.42 0.28
N GLU A 437 -25.66 0.37 0.68
CA GLU A 437 -26.29 -0.79 1.32
C GLU A 437 -26.79 -0.39 2.71
N ARG A 438 -28.11 -0.46 2.92
CA ARG A 438 -28.68 -0.39 4.28
C ARG A 438 -28.38 -1.72 4.94
N PHE A 439 -27.65 -1.68 6.07
CA PHE A 439 -27.31 -2.86 6.87
C PHE A 439 -28.52 -3.80 7.00
N ARG A 440 -28.32 -5.08 6.65
CA ARG A 440 -29.22 -6.17 7.03
C ARG A 440 -29.02 -6.53 8.50
#